data_AF-G4HN86-F1
#
_entry.id   AF-G4HN86-F1
#
_cell.length_a   1.000
_cell.length_b   1.000
_cell.length_c   1.000
_cell.angle_alpha   90.00
_cell.angle_beta   90.00
_cell.angle_gamma   90.00
#
_symmetry.space_group_name_H-M   'P 1'
#
loop_
_entity.id
_entity.type
_entity.pdbx_description
1 polymer ?
#
loop_
_entity_poly.entity_id
_entity_poly.type
_entity_poly.pdbx_seq_one_letter_code
_entity_poly.pdbx_strand_id
1 'polypeptide(L)'
;MICQECGKRPATLHFTKIVNGEKTEFHFCESCAREKGELIPGTSNGFSIHSLLSGLLDLDPSGKGQNAGAKPAQTLRCEECGMTYSQFSKLGRFGCSSCYKYFSDRLDPLFKRVHGNTSHVGKVPKRTGGVIQLKRKIEELKKELQFRIVQEEFETAAEIRDRIRELERNIAQG
;
A
#
# COMPACT_ATOMS: atom_id res chain seq x y z
N MET A 1 -32.95 11.29 -17.50
CA MET A 1 -32.26 10.87 -18.73
C MET A 1 -32.47 9.39 -18.97
N ILE A 2 -32.68 8.97 -20.21
CA ILE A 2 -32.91 7.57 -20.60
C ILE A 2 -31.58 6.90 -20.96
N CYS A 3 -31.48 5.59 -20.75
CA CYS A 3 -30.32 4.80 -21.15
C CYS A 3 -30.05 4.92 -22.65
N GLN A 4 -28.82 5.30 -23.01
CA GLN A 4 -28.38 5.46 -24.40
C GLN A 4 -28.36 4.15 -25.19
N GLU A 5 -28.28 3.01 -24.51
CA GLU A 5 -28.20 1.70 -25.16
C GLU A 5 -29.58 1.17 -25.55
N CYS A 6 -30.48 1.06 -24.58
CA CYS A 6 -31.76 0.41 -24.79
C CYS A 6 -32.91 1.37 -25.06
N GLY A 7 -32.76 2.67 -24.74
CA GLY A 7 -33.82 3.67 -24.90
C GLY A 7 -35.08 3.44 -24.04
N LYS A 8 -35.09 2.42 -23.16
CA LYS A 8 -36.30 1.94 -22.47
C LYS A 8 -36.34 2.28 -20.99
N ARG A 9 -35.18 2.41 -20.34
CA ARG A 9 -35.05 2.55 -18.87
C ARG A 9 -34.30 3.83 -18.50
N PRO A 10 -34.52 4.41 -17.32
CA PRO A 10 -33.71 5.52 -16.85
C PRO A 10 -32.23 5.12 -16.75
N ALA A 11 -31.34 6.04 -17.11
CA ALA A 11 -29.91 5.87 -16.89
C ALA A 11 -29.63 5.99 -15.39
N THR A 12 -28.97 4.99 -14.82
CA THR A 12 -28.61 4.92 -13.39
C THR A 12 -27.10 4.89 -13.18
N LEU A 13 -26.32 4.71 -14.26
CA LEU A 13 -24.88 4.63 -14.23
C LEU A 13 -24.29 5.63 -15.23
N HIS A 14 -23.35 6.44 -14.74
CA HIS A 14 -22.71 7.53 -15.47
C HIS A 14 -21.20 7.42 -15.36
N PHE A 15 -20.51 7.36 -16.48
CA PHE A 15 -19.05 7.35 -16.49
C PHE A 15 -18.48 8.07 -17.71
N THR A 16 -17.28 8.61 -17.54
CA THR A 16 -16.55 9.35 -18.57
C THR A 16 -15.30 8.59 -18.94
N LYS A 17 -15.13 8.28 -20.22
CA LYS A 17 -13.91 7.69 -20.77
C LYS A 17 -13.09 8.79 -21.43
N ILE A 18 -11.83 8.91 -21.03
CA ILE A 18 -10.88 9.86 -21.62
C ILE A 18 -9.82 9.07 -22.39
N VAL A 19 -9.76 9.24 -23.72
CA VAL A 19 -8.75 8.61 -24.58
C VAL A 19 -8.07 9.69 -25.40
N ASN A 20 -6.74 9.80 -25.34
CA ASN A 20 -5.97 10.83 -26.07
C ASN A 20 -6.47 12.27 -25.86
N GLY A 21 -7.00 12.58 -24.67
CA GLY A 21 -7.55 13.90 -24.34
C GLY A 21 -9.01 14.10 -24.76
N GLU A 22 -9.59 13.21 -25.55
CA GLU A 22 -11.00 13.25 -25.91
C GLU A 22 -11.87 12.61 -24.81
N LYS A 23 -12.85 13.37 -24.33
CA LYS A 23 -13.80 12.93 -23.30
C LYS A 23 -15.07 12.41 -23.96
N THR A 24 -15.45 11.19 -23.62
CA THR A 24 -16.72 10.57 -24.03
C THR A 24 -17.52 10.18 -22.79
N GLU A 25 -18.77 10.65 -22.71
CA GLU A 25 -19.67 10.41 -21.58
C GLU A 25 -20.72 9.36 -21.92
N PHE A 26 -20.92 8.40 -21.02
CA PHE A 26 -21.84 7.29 -21.19
C PHE A 26 -22.91 7.29 -20.10
N HIS A 27 -24.17 7.08 -20.50
CA HIS A 27 -25.32 7.07 -19.61
C HIS A 27 -26.14 5.78 -19.83
N PHE A 28 -25.92 4.79 -18.98
CA PHE A 28 -26.54 3.47 -19.11
C PHE A 28 -27.47 3.14 -17.94
N CYS A 29 -28.43 2.25 -18.18
CA CYS A 29 -29.17 1.59 -17.11
C CYS A 29 -28.37 0.41 -16.57
N GLU A 30 -28.71 -0.03 -15.36
CA GLU A 30 -28.04 -1.12 -14.66
C GLU A 30 -27.86 -2.39 -15.50
N SER A 31 -28.90 -2.83 -16.24
CA SER A 31 -28.80 -4.07 -17.02
C SER A 31 -27.82 -3.93 -18.20
N CYS A 32 -27.90 -2.83 -18.96
CA CYS A 32 -27.03 -2.61 -20.11
C CYS A 32 -25.58 -2.38 -19.68
N ALA A 33 -25.37 -1.75 -18.52
CA ALA A 33 -24.04 -1.62 -17.93
C ALA A 33 -23.44 -2.98 -17.53
N ARG A 34 -24.27 -3.89 -17.01
CA ARG A 34 -23.84 -5.24 -16.63
C ARG A 34 -23.49 -6.11 -17.83
N GLU A 35 -24.26 -6.02 -18.92
CA GLU A 35 -23.98 -6.71 -20.19
C GLU A 35 -22.71 -6.20 -20.87
N LYS A 36 -22.48 -4.89 -20.86
CA LYS A 36 -21.27 -4.25 -21.42
C LYS A 36 -20.05 -4.26 -20.48
N GLY A 37 -20.12 -5.07 -19.41
CA GLY A 37 -19.24 -5.00 -18.25
C GLY A 37 -17.76 -4.83 -18.58
N GLU A 38 -17.23 -5.52 -19.60
CA GLU A 38 -15.80 -5.51 -19.97
C GLU A 38 -15.19 -4.11 -20.21
N LEU A 39 -15.99 -3.12 -20.62
CA LEU A 39 -15.51 -1.78 -20.97
C LEU A 39 -15.82 -0.70 -19.93
N ILE A 40 -16.49 -1.06 -18.82
CA ILE A 40 -16.98 -0.09 -17.82
C ILE A 40 -16.23 -0.26 -16.50
N PRO A 41 -15.42 0.74 -16.08
CA PRO A 41 -14.76 0.74 -14.78
C PRO A 41 -15.79 0.57 -13.65
N GLY A 42 -15.57 -0.41 -12.76
CA GLY A 42 -16.42 -0.64 -11.59
C GLY A 42 -17.56 -1.66 -11.77
N THR A 43 -17.70 -2.29 -12.94
CA THR A 43 -18.58 -3.48 -13.09
C THR A 43 -17.81 -4.78 -12.83
N SER A 44 -18.52 -5.88 -12.59
CA SER A 44 -17.91 -7.19 -12.25
C SER A 44 -16.97 -7.74 -13.33
N ASN A 45 -17.15 -7.35 -14.59
CA ASN A 45 -16.36 -7.83 -15.72
C ASN A 45 -15.49 -6.74 -16.36
N GLY A 46 -15.58 -5.49 -15.91
CA GLY A 46 -14.82 -4.37 -16.48
C GLY A 46 -13.38 -4.29 -16.02
N PHE A 47 -12.63 -3.33 -16.58
CA PHE A 47 -11.35 -2.88 -16.03
C PHE A 47 -11.54 -2.54 -14.55
N SER A 48 -11.23 -3.51 -13.70
CA SER A 48 -11.31 -3.38 -12.27
C SER A 48 -10.04 -2.68 -11.78
N ILE A 49 -10.16 -1.83 -10.77
CA ILE A 49 -8.99 -1.30 -10.07
C ILE A 49 -8.10 -2.46 -9.61
N HIS A 50 -8.68 -3.63 -9.30
CA HIS A 50 -7.96 -4.84 -8.96
C HIS A 50 -7.10 -5.38 -10.10
N SER A 51 -7.54 -5.33 -11.36
CA SER A 51 -6.73 -5.83 -12.49
C SER A 51 -5.59 -4.88 -12.82
N LEU A 52 -5.80 -3.57 -12.72
CA LEU A 52 -4.72 -2.58 -12.80
C LEU A 52 -3.71 -2.76 -11.67
N LEU A 53 -4.18 -2.93 -10.43
CA LEU A 53 -3.29 -3.14 -9.29
C LEU A 53 -2.51 -4.44 -9.48
N SER A 54 -3.15 -5.54 -9.89
CA SER A 54 -2.48 -6.83 -10.14
C SER A 54 -1.34 -6.71 -11.16
N GLY A 55 -1.56 -5.99 -12.27
CA GLY A 55 -0.50 -5.72 -13.25
C GLY A 55 0.63 -4.88 -12.68
N LEU A 56 0.32 -3.94 -11.78
CA LEU A 56 1.32 -3.18 -11.04
C LEU A 56 2.10 -4.05 -10.04
N LEU A 57 1.49 -5.11 -9.48
CA LEU A 57 2.10 -6.01 -8.50
C LEU A 57 3.01 -7.07 -9.14
N ASP A 58 2.66 -7.56 -10.33
CA ASP A 58 3.42 -8.59 -11.05
C ASP A 58 4.72 -8.07 -11.70
N LEU A 59 4.93 -6.75 -11.71
CA LEU A 59 6.19 -6.12 -12.14
C LEU A 59 7.22 -6.24 -11.00
N ASP A 60 7.83 -7.42 -10.85
CA ASP A 60 8.98 -7.62 -9.97
C ASP A 60 10.20 -6.85 -10.55
N PRO A 61 10.84 -5.93 -9.79
CA PRO A 61 12.05 -5.25 -10.22
C PRO A 61 13.28 -6.17 -10.23
N SER A 62 13.16 -7.39 -9.70
CA SER A 62 14.16 -8.44 -9.82
C SER A 62 14.08 -9.04 -11.22
N GLY A 63 14.70 -8.35 -12.19
CA GLY A 63 14.80 -8.79 -13.57
C GLY A 63 15.16 -10.28 -13.66
N LYS A 64 14.19 -11.10 -14.06
CA LYS A 64 14.48 -12.40 -14.65
C LYS A 64 14.40 -12.26 -16.15
N GLY A 65 15.52 -11.78 -16.68
CA GLY A 65 16.06 -12.41 -17.88
C GLY A 65 16.05 -13.92 -17.67
N GLN A 66 15.66 -14.62 -18.72
CA GLN A 66 15.59 -16.07 -18.81
C GLN A 66 16.91 -16.67 -18.33
N ASN A 67 16.94 -17.20 -17.10
CA ASN A 67 18.00 -18.07 -16.64
C ASN A 67 17.33 -19.30 -16.03
N ALA A 68 17.24 -20.33 -16.88
CA ALA A 68 16.96 -21.70 -16.49
C ALA A 68 18.06 -22.14 -15.51
N GLY A 69 17.71 -22.37 -14.24
CA GLY A 69 18.66 -22.93 -13.27
C GLY A 69 18.46 -22.57 -11.80
N ALA A 70 17.57 -21.65 -11.44
CA ALA A 70 17.31 -21.36 -10.03
C ALA A 70 16.22 -22.28 -9.46
N LYS A 71 16.55 -22.99 -8.38
CA LYS A 71 15.68 -23.80 -7.50
C LYS A 71 14.27 -23.18 -7.37
N PRO A 72 13.20 -24.00 -7.28
CA PRO A 72 11.83 -23.48 -7.23
C PRO A 72 11.76 -22.47 -6.10
N ALA A 73 11.47 -21.21 -6.45
CA ALA A 73 11.28 -20.16 -5.47
C ALA A 73 10.22 -20.68 -4.50
N GLN A 74 10.61 -20.85 -3.23
CA GLN A 74 9.67 -21.26 -2.19
C GLN A 74 8.45 -20.36 -2.31
N THR A 75 7.28 -20.98 -2.41
CA THR A 75 6.02 -20.28 -2.56
C THR A 75 5.78 -19.49 -1.28
N LEU A 76 6.15 -18.20 -1.31
CA LEU A 76 5.97 -17.28 -0.19
C LEU A 76 4.49 -17.32 0.22
N ARG A 77 4.23 -17.82 1.42
CA ARG A 77 2.90 -18.16 1.92
C ARG A 77 2.75 -17.66 3.35
N CYS A 78 1.58 -17.12 3.67
CA CYS A 78 1.20 -16.82 5.03
C CYS A 78 0.88 -18.13 5.77
N GLU A 79 1.55 -18.38 6.90
CA GLU A 79 1.35 -19.60 7.68
C GLU A 79 0.01 -19.63 8.42
N GLU A 80 -0.61 -18.47 8.67
CA GLU A 80 -1.91 -18.38 9.36
C GLU A 80 -3.10 -18.61 8.43
N CYS A 81 -3.24 -17.83 7.36
CA CYS A 81 -4.40 -17.93 6.45
C CYS A 81 -4.13 -18.82 5.22
N GLY A 82 -2.89 -19.24 5.01
CA GLY A 82 -2.49 -20.06 3.88
C GLY A 82 -2.39 -19.35 2.53
N MET A 83 -2.68 -18.05 2.46
CA MET A 83 -2.59 -17.27 1.24
C MET A 83 -1.15 -17.22 0.72
N THR A 84 -0.97 -17.45 -0.58
CA THR A 84 0.32 -17.26 -1.26
C THR A 84 0.47 -15.84 -1.78
N TYR A 85 1.71 -15.38 -1.98
CA TYR A 85 1.97 -14.06 -2.54
C TYR A 85 1.37 -13.89 -3.95
N SER A 86 1.37 -14.94 -4.78
CA SER A 86 0.75 -14.88 -6.11
C SER A 86 -0.77 -14.68 -6.04
N GLN A 87 -1.44 -15.31 -5.08
CA GLN A 87 -2.87 -15.07 -4.85
C GLN A 87 -3.12 -13.64 -4.39
N PHE A 88 -2.29 -13.12 -3.48
CA PHE A 88 -2.35 -11.70 -3.08
C PHE A 88 -2.15 -10.77 -4.29
N SER A 89 -1.15 -11.02 -5.13
CA SER A 89 -0.85 -10.20 -6.32
C SER A 89 -2.08 -10.08 -7.24
N LYS A 90 -2.80 -11.19 -7.46
CA LYS A 90 -4.00 -11.24 -8.31
C LYS A 90 -5.26 -10.66 -7.65
N LEU A 91 -5.41 -10.83 -6.33
CA LEU A 91 -6.60 -10.39 -5.60
C LEU A 91 -6.49 -8.92 -5.17
N GLY A 92 -5.26 -8.41 -5.02
CA GLY A 92 -4.97 -7.07 -4.52
C GLY A 92 -5.35 -6.85 -3.04
N ARG A 93 -5.61 -7.91 -2.27
CA ARG A 93 -5.98 -7.82 -0.85
C ARG A 93 -5.38 -8.94 -0.02
N PHE A 94 -5.06 -8.65 1.23
CA PHE A 94 -4.58 -9.64 2.18
C PHE A 94 -5.70 -10.54 2.70
N GLY A 95 -5.32 -11.76 3.11
CA GLY A 95 -6.25 -12.71 3.73
C GLY A 95 -6.40 -12.52 5.24
N CYS A 96 -5.35 -12.07 5.94
CA CYS A 96 -5.35 -11.81 7.38
C CYS A 96 -4.32 -10.73 7.75
N SER A 97 -4.27 -10.33 9.02
CA SER A 97 -3.30 -9.36 9.55
C SER A 97 -1.85 -9.84 9.40
N SER A 98 -1.58 -11.12 9.58
CA SER A 98 -0.21 -11.65 9.52
C SER A 98 0.37 -11.69 8.11
N CYS A 99 -0.45 -11.50 7.06
CA CYS A 99 0.06 -11.31 5.70
C CYS A 99 1.05 -10.14 5.59
N TYR A 100 0.88 -9.07 6.40
CA TYR A 100 1.85 -7.97 6.44
C TYR A 100 3.25 -8.43 6.88
N LYS A 101 3.31 -9.39 7.81
CA LYS A 101 4.56 -9.96 8.31
C LYS A 101 5.18 -10.92 7.30
N TYR A 102 4.41 -11.88 6.79
CA TYR A 102 4.95 -12.92 5.90
C TYR A 102 5.33 -12.40 4.51
N PHE A 103 4.77 -11.26 4.08
CA PHE A 103 5.06 -10.67 2.78
C PHE A 103 5.95 -9.43 2.85
N SER A 104 6.41 -9.02 4.04
CA SER A 104 7.11 -7.75 4.31
C SER A 104 8.13 -7.37 3.26
N ASP A 105 9.01 -8.31 2.90
CA ASP A 105 10.16 -8.07 2.03
C ASP A 105 9.76 -7.67 0.61
N ARG A 106 8.56 -8.07 0.18
CA ARG A 106 7.98 -7.73 -1.14
C ARG A 106 7.03 -6.54 -1.09
N LEU A 107 6.60 -6.12 0.10
CA LEU A 107 5.64 -5.02 0.26
C LEU A 107 6.29 -3.64 0.15
N ASP A 108 7.53 -3.46 0.59
CA ASP A 108 8.20 -2.15 0.52
C ASP A 108 8.36 -1.61 -0.92
N PRO A 109 8.86 -2.40 -1.90
CA PRO A 109 8.90 -1.96 -3.30
C PRO A 109 7.50 -1.65 -3.85
N LEU A 110 6.51 -2.44 -3.45
CA LEU A 110 5.12 -2.29 -3.85
C LEU A 110 4.54 -0.98 -3.32
N PHE A 111 4.66 -0.71 -2.03
CA PHE A 111 4.20 0.53 -1.40
C PHE A 111 4.91 1.74 -1.98
N LYS A 112 6.21 1.64 -2.27
CA LYS A 112 6.94 2.72 -2.93
C LYS A 112 6.38 3.02 -4.33
N ARG A 113 5.93 2.01 -5.07
CA ARG A 113 5.34 2.17 -6.40
C ARG A 113 3.94 2.79 -6.35
N VAL A 114 3.12 2.41 -5.37
CA VAL A 114 1.72 2.88 -5.23
C VAL A 114 1.65 4.23 -4.52
N HIS A 115 2.37 4.40 -3.42
CA HIS A 115 2.32 5.56 -2.52
C HIS A 115 3.51 6.52 -2.69
N GLY A 116 4.51 6.18 -3.51
CA GLY A 116 5.73 6.97 -3.71
C GLY A 116 6.79 6.77 -2.61
N ASN A 117 6.36 6.51 -1.37
CA ASN A 117 7.24 6.27 -0.21
C ASN A 117 6.65 5.21 0.72
N THR A 118 7.53 4.49 1.42
CA THR A 118 7.16 3.51 2.46
C THR A 118 6.89 4.15 3.82
N SER A 119 7.28 5.41 4.00
CA SER A 119 7.09 6.16 5.24
C SER A 119 6.56 7.57 4.99
N HIS A 120 5.61 8.01 5.82
CA HIS A 120 5.08 9.37 5.75
C HIS A 120 6.05 10.38 6.41
N VAL A 121 6.68 11.23 5.59
CA VAL A 121 7.58 12.32 6.05
C VAL A 121 6.91 13.69 6.13
N GLY A 122 5.61 13.78 5.83
CA GLY A 122 4.86 15.03 5.73
C GLY A 122 4.33 15.59 7.07
N LYS A 123 3.35 16.48 6.94
CA LYS A 123 2.72 17.21 8.07
C LYS A 123 2.12 16.24 9.09
N VAL A 124 2.45 16.43 10.36
CA VAL A 124 1.85 15.68 11.47
C VAL A 124 0.72 16.53 12.08
N PRO A 125 -0.50 15.99 12.31
CA PRO A 125 -1.60 16.74 12.89
C PRO A 125 -1.25 17.35 14.25
N LYS A 126 -1.49 18.65 14.47
CA LYS A 126 -1.12 19.32 15.73
C LYS A 126 -1.83 18.73 16.97
N ARG A 127 -3.08 18.28 16.82
CA ARG A 127 -3.94 17.86 17.94
C ARG A 127 -3.68 16.43 18.46
N THR A 128 -3.22 15.55 17.58
CA THR A 128 -3.03 14.10 17.87
C THR A 128 -1.58 13.67 17.60
N GLY A 129 -0.76 14.56 17.05
CA GLY A 129 0.60 14.29 16.61
C GLY A 129 1.67 14.35 17.69
N GLY A 130 1.36 14.77 18.91
CA GLY A 130 2.36 14.89 19.99
C GLY A 130 3.07 13.57 20.25
N VAL A 131 2.31 12.47 20.37
CA VAL A 131 2.87 11.12 20.56
C VAL A 131 3.71 10.69 19.35
N ILE A 132 3.29 11.03 18.13
CA ILE A 132 4.03 10.70 16.90
C ILE A 132 5.37 11.46 16.85
N GLN A 133 5.38 12.74 17.22
CA GLN A 133 6.59 13.57 17.29
C GLN A 133 7.55 13.06 18.36
N LEU A 134 7.05 12.72 19.54
CA LEU A 134 7.86 12.16 20.62
C LEU A 134 8.48 10.80 20.22
N LYS A 135 7.70 9.92 19.60
CA LYS A 135 8.22 8.64 19.07
C LYS A 135 9.31 8.84 18.03
N ARG A 136 9.15 9.77 17.09
CA ARG A 136 10.20 10.12 16.12
C ARG A 136 11.46 10.62 16.82
N LYS A 137 11.30 11.49 17.83
CA LYS A 137 12.43 12.02 18.58
C LYS A 137 13.20 10.95 19.36
N ILE A 138 12.48 10.00 19.96
CA ILE A 138 13.09 8.84 20.63
C ILE A 138 13.90 8.01 19.63
N GLU A 139 13.37 7.74 18.44
CA GLU A 139 14.11 6.98 17.41
C GLU A 139 15.35 7.71 16.89
N GLU A 140 15.31 9.04 16.78
CA GLU A 140 16.51 9.85 16.49
C GLU A 140 17.55 9.72 17.61
N LEU A 141 17.12 9.89 18.87
CA LEU A 141 18.02 9.80 20.04
C LEU A 141 18.61 8.40 20.19
N LYS A 142 17.89 7.33 19.85
CA LYS A 142 18.45 5.96 19.86
C LYS A 142 19.56 5.78 18.85
N LYS A 143 19.43 6.36 17.65
CA LYS A 143 20.50 6.35 16.63
C LYS A 143 21.70 7.15 17.10
N GLU A 144 21.46 8.31 17.69
CA GLU A 144 22.54 9.15 18.24
C GLU A 144 23.24 8.46 19.42
N LEU A 145 22.50 7.83 20.33
CA LEU A 145 23.04 7.02 21.42
C LEU A 145 24.00 5.96 20.90
N GLN A 146 23.56 5.19 19.90
CA GLN A 146 24.41 4.15 19.30
C GLN A 146 25.67 4.74 18.68
N PHE A 147 25.56 5.90 18.02
CA PHE A 147 26.71 6.60 17.45
C PHE A 147 27.70 7.04 18.53
N ARG A 148 27.23 7.66 19.63
CA ARG A 148 28.08 8.11 20.76
C ARG A 148 28.78 6.97 21.46
N ILE A 149 28.11 5.81 21.62
CA ILE A 149 28.71 4.59 22.17
C ILE A 149 29.88 4.12 21.28
N VAL A 150 29.72 4.14 19.96
CA VAL A 150 30.78 3.77 19.02
C VAL A 150 31.96 4.75 19.06
N GLN A 151 31.72 6.02 19.37
CA GLN A 151 32.76 7.04 19.56
C GLN A 151 33.38 7.03 20.97
N GLU A 152 32.99 6.10 21.85
CA GLU A 152 33.44 6.02 23.24
C GLU A 152 33.12 7.26 24.09
N GLU A 153 32.17 8.09 23.65
CA GLU A 153 31.67 9.25 24.38
C GLU A 153 30.60 8.82 25.40
N PHE A 154 31.03 8.12 26.45
CA PHE A 154 30.10 7.47 27.38
C PHE A 154 29.28 8.45 28.24
N GLU A 155 29.81 9.62 28.54
CA GLU A 155 29.12 10.65 29.33
C GLU A 155 27.92 11.21 28.55
N THR A 156 28.14 11.61 27.30
CA THR A 156 27.06 12.08 26.40
C THR A 156 26.07 10.97 26.07
N ALA A 157 26.54 9.73 25.90
CA ALA A 157 25.67 8.57 25.74
C ALA A 157 24.75 8.35 26.96
N ALA A 158 25.26 8.54 28.18
CA ALA A 158 24.46 8.41 29.40
C ALA A 158 23.36 9.50 29.47
N GLU A 159 23.70 10.75 29.14
CA GLU A 159 22.72 11.85 29.05
C GLU A 159 21.61 11.56 28.04
N ILE A 160 21.98 11.11 26.83
CA ILE A 160 21.01 10.76 25.79
C ILE A 160 20.10 9.61 26.24
N ARG A 161 20.66 8.58 26.89
CA ARG A 161 19.88 7.45 27.43
C ARG A 161 18.86 7.93 28.45
N ASP A 162 19.25 8.80 29.36
CA ASP A 162 18.36 9.28 30.41
C ASP A 162 17.27 10.20 29.81
N ARG A 163 17.60 10.96 28.76
CA ARG A 163 16.61 11.73 27.99
C ARG A 163 15.61 10.83 27.25
N ILE A 164 16.04 9.72 26.67
CA ILE A 164 15.14 8.72 26.07
C ILE A 164 14.14 8.20 27.11
N ARG A 165 14.63 7.82 28.30
CA ARG A 165 13.78 7.31 29.40
C ARG A 165 12.75 8.33 29.89
N GLU A 166 13.10 9.61 29.90
CA GLU A 166 12.18 10.70 30.23
C GLU A 166 11.06 10.81 29.18
N LEU A 167 11.41 10.83 27.90
CA LEU A 167 10.43 10.92 26.81
C LEU A 167 9.52 9.69 26.76
N GLU A 168 10.05 8.49 27.02
CA GLU A 168 9.26 7.25 27.08
C GLU A 168 8.27 7.27 28.25
N ARG A 169 8.67 7.79 29.42
CA ARG A 169 7.75 7.99 30.57
C ARG A 169 6.63 8.97 30.24
N ASN A 170 6.94 10.07 29.56
CA ASN A 170 5.95 11.06 29.15
C ASN A 170 4.91 10.47 28.18
N ILE A 171 5.30 9.48 27.35
CA ILE A 171 4.35 8.75 26.48
C ILE A 171 3.50 7.76 27.27
N ALA A 172 4.02 7.14 28.32
CA ALA A 172 3.30 6.16 29.12
C ALA A 172 2.28 6.79 30.09
N GLN A 173 2.48 8.05 30.48
CA GLN A 173 1.63 8.79 31.43
C GLN A 173 0.54 9.64 30.78
N GLY A 174 0.53 9.78 29.45
CA GLY A 174 -0.47 10.54 28.68
C GLY A 174 -1.26 9.67 27.72
#